data_AF-A0A958R7M6-F1
#
_entry.id   AF-A0A958R7M6-F1
#
_cell.length_a   1.000
_cell.length_b   1.000
_cell.length_c   1.000
_cell.angle_alpha   90.00
_cell.angle_beta   90.00
_cell.angle_gamma   90.00
#
_symmetry.space_group_name_H-M   'P 1'
#
loop_
_entity.id
_entity.type
_entity.pdbx_description
1 polymer ?
#
loop_
_entity_poly.entity_id
_entity_poly.type
_entity_poly.pdbx_seq_one_letter_code
_entity_poly.pdbx_strand_id
1 'polypeptide(L)'
;MLAAEFSEMCYQYEGFHVWEIENIDAFFKGNEVLTKIFFDYYSIPYEEFKERRSEIQDTDYQMMTKLLGKVDDKYFFIFTLHDENHMELVKMQRMKVMDFGINIEEIRNDRVYVMIMDKVAK
;
A
#
# COMPACT_ATOMS: atom_id res chain seq x y z
N MET A 1 -7.48 5.68 -1.86
CA MET A 1 -8.51 4.65 -2.13
C MET A 1 -7.82 3.33 -2.43
N LEU A 2 -8.42 2.19 -2.04
CA LEU A 2 -7.85 0.87 -2.36
C LEU A 2 -8.43 0.36 -3.69
N ALA A 3 -7.56 -0.08 -4.59
CA ALA A 3 -7.99 -0.78 -5.79
C ALA A 3 -8.41 -2.21 -5.42
N ALA A 4 -9.60 -2.61 -5.86
CA ALA A 4 -10.08 -4.00 -5.80
C ALA A 4 -10.08 -4.57 -7.22
N GLU A 5 -9.94 -5.90 -7.34
CA GLU A 5 -9.98 -6.62 -8.62
C GLU A 5 -8.99 -6.02 -9.64
N PHE A 6 -7.74 -5.81 -9.21
CA PHE A 6 -6.75 -5.04 -9.97
C PHE A 6 -6.47 -5.65 -11.35
N SER A 7 -6.41 -6.97 -11.49
CA SER A 7 -6.21 -7.64 -12.79
C SER A 7 -7.31 -7.34 -13.80
N GLU A 8 -8.53 -7.09 -13.34
CA GLU A 8 -9.65 -6.73 -14.20
C GLU A 8 -9.69 -5.23 -14.46
N MET A 9 -9.33 -4.40 -13.47
CA MET A 9 -9.48 -2.95 -13.55
C MET A 9 -8.17 -2.20 -13.85
N CYS A 10 -7.05 -2.89 -14.11
CA CYS A 10 -5.73 -2.26 -14.26
C CYS A 10 -5.70 -1.19 -15.37
N TYR A 11 -6.52 -1.35 -16.42
CA TYR A 11 -6.64 -0.38 -17.52
C TYR A 11 -7.25 0.97 -17.11
N GLN A 12 -7.87 1.05 -15.93
CA GLN A 12 -8.45 2.28 -15.38
C GLN A 12 -7.41 3.14 -14.66
N TYR A 13 -6.19 2.64 -14.53
CA TYR A 13 -5.13 3.27 -13.79
C TYR A 13 -3.90 3.54 -14.66
N GLU A 14 -3.11 4.54 -14.27
CA GLU A 14 -1.84 4.90 -14.90
C GLU A 14 -0.84 5.36 -13.84
N GLY A 15 0.42 5.61 -14.25
CA GLY A 15 1.45 6.11 -13.34
C GLY A 15 1.86 5.10 -12.26
N PHE A 16 1.89 3.81 -12.58
CA PHE A 16 2.21 2.73 -11.64
C PHE A 16 3.59 2.94 -11.01
N HIS A 17 3.61 3.04 -9.69
CA HIS A 17 4.84 3.14 -8.90
C HIS A 17 4.78 2.15 -7.73
N VAL A 18 5.77 1.26 -7.62
CA VAL A 18 5.87 0.35 -6.48
C VAL A 18 6.71 0.98 -5.39
N TRP A 19 6.10 1.13 -4.21
CA TRP A 19 6.75 1.59 -3.00
C TRP A 19 7.02 0.41 -2.06
N GLU A 20 8.29 0.15 -1.75
CA GLU A 20 8.71 -0.82 -0.73
C GLU A 20 8.71 -0.17 0.66
N ILE A 21 8.00 -0.80 1.59
CA ILE A 21 7.90 -0.36 2.98
C ILE A 21 8.58 -1.39 3.87
N GLU A 22 9.66 -0.95 4.51
CA GLU A 22 10.47 -1.79 5.39
C GLU A 22 9.82 -2.09 6.73
N ASN A 23 9.08 -1.11 7.26
CA ASN A 23 8.41 -1.16 8.55
C ASN A 23 7.45 0.04 8.66
N ILE A 24 6.69 0.09 9.75
CA ILE A 24 5.74 1.17 10.02
C ILE A 24 6.40 2.54 10.11
N ASP A 25 7.65 2.64 10.61
CA ASP A 25 8.36 3.90 10.65
C ASP A 25 8.68 4.40 9.22
N ALA A 26 9.09 3.51 8.31
CA ALA A 26 9.31 3.83 6.90
C ALA A 26 8.02 4.24 6.18
N PHE A 27 6.86 3.70 6.59
CA PHE A 27 5.55 4.09 6.07
C PHE A 27 5.20 5.54 6.41
N PHE A 28 5.48 5.98 7.63
CA PHE A 28 5.22 7.37 8.03
C PHE A 28 6.34 8.35 7.63
N LYS A 29 7.56 7.84 7.42
CA LYS A 29 8.73 8.66 7.12
C LYS A 29 8.59 9.38 5.78
N GLY A 30 8.57 10.71 5.85
CA GLY A 30 8.52 11.58 4.67
C GLY A 30 7.11 11.81 4.11
N ASN A 31 6.06 11.36 4.80
CA ASN A 31 4.69 11.48 4.33
C ASN A 31 3.78 12.13 5.40
N GLU A 32 3.80 13.46 5.47
CA GLU A 32 3.00 14.24 6.43
C GLU A 32 1.50 13.97 6.33
N VAL A 33 1.02 13.59 5.14
CA VAL A 33 -0.39 13.25 4.91
C VAL A 33 -0.78 12.01 5.70
N LEU A 34 0.06 10.96 5.70
CA LEU A 34 -0.20 9.74 6.45
C LEU A 34 -0.20 9.99 7.96
N THR A 35 0.70 10.83 8.46
CA THR A 35 0.73 11.23 9.89
C THR A 35 -0.55 11.97 10.30
N LYS A 36 -1.05 12.88 9.45
CA LYS A 36 -2.32 13.58 9.70
C LYS A 36 -3.51 12.63 9.70
N ILE A 37 -3.62 11.77 8.69
CA ILE A 37 -4.69 10.76 8.61
C ILE A 37 -4.65 9.82 9.82
N PHE A 38 -3.45 9.43 10.27
CA PHE A 38 -3.29 8.60 11.47
C PHE A 38 -3.80 9.31 12.72
N PHE A 39 -3.43 10.57 12.92
CA PHE A 39 -3.94 11.36 14.03
C PHE A 39 -5.47 11.52 13.96
N ASP A 40 -6.02 11.81 12.79
CA ASP A 40 -7.47 11.98 12.60
C ASP A 40 -8.24 10.67 12.88
N TYR A 41 -7.65 9.52 12.54
CA TYR A 41 -8.30 8.22 12.69
C TYR A 41 -8.15 7.62 14.09
N TYR A 42 -6.94 7.65 14.66
CA TYR A 42 -6.64 7.04 15.95
C TYR A 42 -6.67 8.03 17.11
N SER A 43 -6.72 9.34 16.83
CA SER A 43 -6.59 10.40 17.85
C SER A 43 -5.32 10.28 18.70
N ILE A 44 -4.26 9.71 18.13
CA ILE A 44 -2.96 9.48 18.76
C ILE A 44 -1.90 10.21 17.94
N PRO A 45 -1.06 11.06 18.55
CA PRO A 45 0.11 11.61 17.87
C PRO A 45 1.07 10.48 17.46
N TYR A 46 1.63 10.54 16.25
CA TYR A 46 2.60 9.51 15.82
C TYR A 46 3.83 9.42 16.73
N GLU A 47 4.22 10.50 17.41
CA GLU A 47 5.29 10.47 18.42
C GLU A 47 4.97 9.51 19.59
N GLU A 48 3.70 9.42 19.97
CA GLU A 48 3.22 8.51 21.02
C GLU A 48 2.85 7.12 20.49
N PHE A 49 2.91 6.89 19.17
CA PHE A 49 2.49 5.64 18.55
C PHE A 49 3.21 4.43 19.15
N LYS A 50 4.51 4.52 19.41
CA LYS A 50 5.29 3.40 19.97
C LYS A 50 4.88 3.06 21.39
N GLU A 51 4.51 4.07 22.18
CA GLU A 51 4.08 3.89 23.58
C GLU A 51 2.63 3.40 23.66
N ARG A 52 1.78 3.91 22.78
CA ARG A 52 0.34 3.61 22.71
C ARG A 52 0.00 2.54 21.67
N ARG A 53 1.00 1.82 21.15
CA ARG A 53 0.83 0.74 20.16
C ARG A 53 -0.11 -0.34 20.65
N SER A 54 -0.08 -0.59 21.96
CA SER A 54 -0.94 -1.55 22.67
C SER A 54 -2.42 -1.17 22.67
N GLU A 55 -2.75 0.12 22.50
CA GLU A 55 -4.14 0.59 22.38
C GLU A 55 -4.73 0.27 21.01
N ILE A 56 -3.86 0.13 19.99
CA ILE A 56 -4.27 -0.14 18.62
C ILE A 56 -4.34 -1.65 18.41
N GLN A 57 -5.57 -2.16 18.28
CA GLN A 57 -5.80 -3.59 18.01
C GLN A 57 -5.40 -4.02 16.59
N ASP A 58 -5.30 -3.07 15.67
CA ASP A 58 -4.93 -3.34 14.28
C ASP A 58 -3.47 -3.77 14.18
N THR A 59 -3.19 -4.74 13.30
CA THR A 59 -1.81 -5.05 12.91
C THR A 59 -1.23 -3.93 12.05
N ASP A 60 0.10 -3.88 11.90
CA ASP A 60 0.76 -2.85 11.09
C ASP A 60 0.24 -2.86 9.64
N TYR A 61 0.01 -4.05 9.08
CA TYR A 61 -0.60 -4.24 7.76
C TYR A 61 -2.02 -3.66 7.67
N GLN A 62 -2.88 -3.97 8.65
CA GLN A 62 -4.25 -3.46 8.70
C GLN A 62 -4.27 -1.93 8.84
N MET A 63 -3.35 -1.39 9.64
CA MET A 63 -3.20 0.04 9.83
C MET A 63 -2.82 0.73 8.52
N MET A 64 -1.76 0.26 7.86
CA MET A 64 -1.33 0.78 6.55
C MET A 64 -2.49 0.74 5.54
N THR A 65 -3.24 -0.36 5.51
CA THR A 65 -4.39 -0.54 4.62
C THR A 65 -5.49 0.48 4.90
N LYS A 66 -5.86 0.70 6.17
CA LYS A 66 -6.88 1.68 6.56
C LYS A 66 -6.44 3.11 6.24
N LEU A 67 -5.19 3.45 6.53
CA LEU A 67 -4.65 4.80 6.29
C LEU A 67 -4.60 5.12 4.79
N LEU A 68 -4.09 4.20 3.96
CA LEU A 68 -4.07 4.37 2.49
C LEU A 68 -5.49 4.41 1.89
N GLY A 69 -6.44 3.69 2.50
CA GLY A 69 -7.85 3.76 2.14
C GLY A 69 -8.46 5.16 2.32
N LYS A 70 -7.93 5.97 3.24
CA LYS A 70 -8.38 7.35 3.54
C LYS A 70 -7.68 8.43 2.73
N VAL A 71 -6.66 8.08 1.95
CA VAL A 71 -6.03 9.03 1.04
C VAL A 71 -6.91 9.16 -0.21
N ASP A 72 -7.52 10.32 -0.41
CA ASP A 72 -8.49 10.54 -1.50
C ASP A 72 -7.85 10.86 -2.86
N ASP A 73 -6.58 11.27 -2.88
CA ASP A 73 -5.90 11.75 -4.09
C ASP A 73 -5.35 10.64 -4.99
N LYS A 74 -5.12 9.45 -4.43
CA LYS A 74 -4.43 8.35 -5.11
C LYS A 74 -5.13 7.01 -4.89
N TYR A 75 -4.86 6.09 -5.81
CA TYR A 75 -5.25 4.69 -5.69
C TYR A 75 -4.05 3.85 -5.26
N PHE A 76 -4.32 2.87 -4.40
CA PHE A 76 -3.30 2.03 -3.79
C PHE A 76 -3.69 0.57 -3.92
N PHE A 77 -2.70 -0.28 -4.23
CA PHE A 77 -2.84 -1.72 -4.19
C PHE A 77 -1.72 -2.30 -3.33
N ILE A 78 -2.10 -2.95 -2.24
CA ILE A 78 -1.17 -3.39 -1.19
C ILE A 78 -0.99 -4.89 -1.33
N PHE A 79 0.25 -5.34 -1.25
CA PHE A 79 0.59 -6.76 -1.33
C PHE A 79 1.86 -7.08 -0.53
N THR A 80 1.98 -8.34 -0.17
CA THR A 80 3.09 -8.97 0.56
C THR A 80 3.44 -10.28 -0.13
N LEU A 81 4.66 -10.78 0.08
CA LEU A 81 5.07 -12.01 -0.59
C LEU A 81 4.09 -13.16 -0.27
N HIS A 82 3.58 -13.80 -1.32
CA HIS A 82 2.66 -14.94 -1.31
C HIS A 82 1.23 -14.67 -0.81
N ASP A 83 0.80 -13.42 -0.67
CA ASP A 83 -0.63 -13.16 -0.52
C ASP A 83 -1.39 -13.26 -1.86
N GLU A 84 -2.72 -13.25 -1.80
CA GLU A 84 -3.57 -13.40 -2.99
C GLU A 84 -3.29 -12.29 -4.03
N ASN A 85 -3.08 -11.06 -3.55
CA ASN A 85 -2.77 -9.90 -4.38
C ASN A 85 -1.41 -10.06 -5.08
N HIS A 86 -0.40 -10.56 -4.38
CA HIS A 86 0.92 -10.85 -4.95
C HIS A 86 0.84 -11.91 -6.03
N MET A 87 0.10 -13.01 -5.78
CA MET A 87 -0.09 -14.06 -6.76
C MET A 87 -0.82 -13.57 -8.02
N GLU A 88 -1.72 -12.60 -7.88
CA GLU A 88 -2.37 -11.92 -9.00
C GLU A 88 -1.36 -11.11 -9.84
N LEU A 89 -0.53 -10.29 -9.19
CA LEU A 89 0.50 -9.49 -9.88
C LEU A 89 1.56 -10.35 -10.58
N VAL A 90 1.99 -11.46 -9.97
CA VAL A 90 2.91 -12.42 -10.58
C VAL A 90 2.32 -12.98 -11.88
N LYS A 91 1.03 -13.34 -11.90
CA LYS A 91 0.36 -13.80 -13.12
C LYS A 91 0.37 -12.73 -14.20
N MET A 92 0.04 -11.48 -13.84
CA MET A 92 0.01 -10.36 -14.79
C MET A 92 1.39 -10.09 -15.40
N GLN A 93 2.46 -10.12 -14.59
CA GLN A 93 3.84 -9.94 -15.05
C GLN A 93 4.25 -11.07 -16.00
N ARG A 94 3.98 -12.34 -15.63
CA ARG A 94 4.27 -13.51 -16.48
C ARG A 94 3.53 -13.48 -17.81
N MET A 95 2.27 -13.02 -17.80
CA MET A 95 1.44 -12.86 -18.99
C MET A 95 1.79 -11.61 -19.80
N LYS A 96 2.76 -10.79 -19.36
CA LYS A 96 3.15 -9.52 -19.98
C LYS A 96 1.99 -8.54 -20.15
N VAL A 97 1.02 -8.59 -19.23
CA VAL A 97 -0.10 -7.64 -19.16
C VAL A 97 0.41 -6.28 -18.67
N MET A 98 1.37 -6.29 -17.74
CA MET A 98 1.94 -5.10 -17.13
C MET A 98 3.41 -5.33 -16.78
N ASP A 99 4.20 -4.26 -16.90
CA ASP A 99 5.55 -4.16 -16.35
C ASP A 99 5.50 -3.22 -15.15
N PHE A 100 5.86 -3.73 -13.98
CA PHE A 100 5.83 -2.99 -12.72
C PHE A 100 7.15 -2.26 -12.43
N GLY A 101 8.14 -2.36 -13.32
CA GLY A 101 9.48 -1.79 -13.16
C GLY A 101 10.38 -2.53 -12.16
N ILE A 102 9.85 -3.57 -11.51
CA ILE A 102 10.58 -4.49 -10.63
C ILE A 102 10.14 -5.92 -10.92
N ASN A 103 10.94 -6.90 -10.53
CA ASN A 103 10.54 -8.30 -10.58
C ASN A 103 9.65 -8.65 -9.37
N ILE A 104 8.33 -8.68 -9.56
CA ILE A 104 7.36 -8.99 -8.50
C ILE A 104 7.56 -10.41 -7.93
N GLU A 105 8.14 -11.33 -8.69
CA GLU A 105 8.40 -12.70 -8.22
C GLU A 105 9.53 -12.80 -7.18
N GLU A 106 10.43 -11.82 -7.14
CA GLU A 106 11.64 -11.84 -6.32
C GLU A 106 11.62 -10.79 -5.20
N ILE A 107 10.44 -10.33 -4.82
CA ILE A 107 10.27 -9.38 -3.71
C ILE A 107 10.64 -10.02 -2.36
N ARG A 108 10.98 -9.17 -1.39
CA ARG A 108 11.39 -9.62 -0.06
C ARG A 108 10.18 -10.04 0.77
N ASN A 109 10.35 -11.07 1.60
CA ASN A 109 9.29 -11.61 2.44
C ASN A 109 9.05 -10.83 3.75
N ASP A 110 9.97 -9.93 4.12
CA ASP A 110 9.95 -9.11 5.33
C ASP A 110 9.46 -7.67 5.06
N ARG A 111 8.78 -7.45 3.93
CA ARG A 111 8.40 -6.13 3.41
C ARG A 111 6.93 -6.10 3.04
N VAL A 112 6.35 -4.91 3.16
CA VAL A 112 5.03 -4.58 2.59
C VAL A 112 5.28 -3.75 1.34
N TYR A 113 4.56 -4.07 0.27
CA TYR A 113 4.63 -3.34 -0.98
C TYR A 113 3.31 -2.64 -1.26
N VAL A 114 3.40 -1.40 -1.73
CA VAL A 114 2.24 -0.59 -2.10
C VAL A 114 2.47 -0.09 -3.51
N MET A 115 1.63 -0.53 -4.42
CA MET A 115 1.56 0.04 -5.75
C MET A 115 0.66 1.29 -5.70
N ILE A 116 1.27 2.43 -5.94
CA ILE A 116 0.63 3.74 -6.05
C ILE A 116 0.26 3.96 -7.51
N MET A 117 -0.95 4.40 -7.76
CA MET A 117 -1.46 4.63 -9.11
C MET A 117 -2.44 5.80 -9.14
N ASP A 118 -2.56 6.40 -10.31
CA ASP A 118 -3.54 7.42 -10.64
C ASP A 118 -4.68 6.81 -11.42
N LYS A 119 -5.89 7.35 -11.27
CA LYS A 119 -7.00 6.96 -12.14
C LYS A 119 -6.89 7.73 -13.45
N VAL A 120 -6.96 7.01 -14.57
CA VAL A 120 -6.98 7.62 -15.90
C VAL A 120 -8.17 8.57 -15.97
N ALA A 121 -7.88 9.87 -16.10
CA ALA A 121 -8.91 10.86 -16.33
C ALA A 121 -9.54 10.61 -17.72
N LYS A 122 -10.86 10.40 -17.75
CA LYS A 122 -11.60 10.31 -19.02
C LYS A 122 -11.68 11.66 -19.71
#